data_AF-A0A6G3QM64-F1
#
_entry.id   AF-A0A6G3QM64-F1
#
_cell.length_a   1.000
_cell.length_b   1.000
_cell.length_c   1.000
_cell.angle_alpha   90.00
_cell.angle_beta   90.00
_cell.angle_gamma   90.00
#
_symmetry.space_group_name_H-M   'P 1'
#
loop_
_entity.id
_entity.type
_entity.pdbx_description
1 polymer ?
#
loop_
_entity_poly.entity_id
_entity_poly.type
_entity_poly.pdbx_seq_one_letter_code
_entity_poly.pdbx_strand_id
1 'polypeptide(L)'
;SDDYSFDGSRTAYGDWEKVTARLGSATVWGTAPGGNVPDPTPTPTPTPTGPTPTPSPTPTDPGPAGATLFDDFTYTSHTDPAIGAHGWSVRSNSGGPGVPGAAWSPENVTFAAEGGNTIMNLETSTAGSGESTKQTEVLTKATK
;
A
#
# COMPACT_ATOMS: atom_id res chain seq x y z
N SER A 1 -17.41 -1.61 16.31
CA SER A 1 -17.05 -1.10 14.99
C SER A 1 -15.56 -0.91 15.00
N ASP A 2 -14.86 -1.55 14.08
CA ASP A 2 -13.38 -1.51 13.98
C ASP A 2 -12.92 -0.43 13.00
N ASP A 3 -13.86 0.29 12.40
CA ASP A 3 -13.57 1.49 11.62
C ASP A 3 -13.30 2.66 12.57
N TYR A 4 -12.02 2.97 12.73
CA TYR A 4 -11.53 4.07 13.55
C TYR A 4 -11.46 5.38 12.78
N SER A 5 -11.91 5.45 11.53
CA SER A 5 -11.86 6.68 10.73
C SER A 5 -13.14 7.52 10.77
N PHE A 6 -14.22 6.99 11.36
CA PHE A 6 -15.55 7.59 11.29
C PHE A 6 -16.33 7.55 12.61
N ASP A 7 -17.02 8.66 12.92
CA ASP A 7 -18.03 8.76 13.97
C ASP A 7 -19.13 9.74 13.55
N GLY A 8 -20.30 9.20 13.22
CA GLY A 8 -21.44 9.96 12.74
C GLY A 8 -22.07 10.90 13.77
N SER A 9 -21.66 10.85 15.04
CA SER A 9 -22.08 11.82 16.05
C SER A 9 -21.28 13.13 16.02
N ARG A 10 -20.14 13.16 15.32
CA ARG A 10 -19.29 14.35 15.19
C ARG A 10 -19.72 15.22 14.01
N THR A 11 -20.17 16.43 14.32
CA THR A 11 -20.61 17.43 13.33
C THR A 11 -19.67 18.64 13.22
N ALA A 12 -18.52 18.59 13.89
CA ALA A 12 -17.49 19.62 13.86
C ALA A 12 -16.09 18.99 13.96
N TYR A 13 -15.06 19.72 13.50
CA TYR A 13 -13.68 19.30 13.65
C TYR A 13 -13.30 19.14 15.13
N GLY A 14 -12.57 18.08 15.45
CA GLY A 14 -12.08 17.83 16.79
C GLY A 14 -11.09 16.69 16.83
N ASP A 15 -10.32 16.67 17.91
CA ASP A 15 -9.27 15.71 18.19
C ASP A 15 -9.76 14.26 18.15
N TRP A 16 -8.99 13.40 17.49
CA TRP A 16 -9.38 12.01 17.22
C TRP A 16 -8.28 11.04 17.68
N GLU A 17 -8.41 10.55 18.91
CA GLU A 17 -7.37 9.74 19.57
C GLU A 17 -7.28 8.30 19.05
N LYS A 18 -8.21 7.86 18.19
CA LYS A 18 -8.17 6.51 17.61
C LYS A 18 -7.29 6.41 16.36
N VAL A 19 -6.81 7.53 15.83
CA VAL A 19 -5.84 7.56 14.72
C VAL A 19 -4.47 7.89 15.29
N THR A 20 -3.46 7.07 14.98
CA THR A 20 -2.10 7.24 15.49
C THR A 20 -1.25 8.05 14.52
N ALA A 21 -0.57 9.08 15.02
CA ALA A 21 0.51 9.73 14.29
C ALA A 21 1.87 9.30 14.88
N ARG A 22 2.83 8.97 14.01
CA ARG A 22 4.20 8.62 14.39
C ARG A 22 5.21 9.56 13.74
N LEU A 23 6.27 9.88 14.48
CA LEU A 23 7.47 10.54 13.98
C LEU A 23 8.67 9.62 14.26
N GLY A 24 9.20 8.99 13.21
CA GLY A 24 10.15 7.89 13.36
C GLY A 24 9.49 6.71 14.08
N SER A 25 10.16 6.18 15.11
CA SER A 25 9.63 5.09 15.96
C SER A 25 8.72 5.58 17.09
N ALA A 26 8.63 6.90 17.32
CA ALA A 26 7.84 7.47 18.41
C ALA A 26 6.40 7.76 17.98
N THR A 27 5.43 7.33 18.77
CA THR A 27 4.05 7.80 18.66
C THR A 27 3.96 9.22 19.23
N VAL A 28 3.47 10.16 18.42
CA VAL A 28 3.30 11.58 18.81
C VAL A 28 1.85 11.95 19.11
N TRP A 29 0.88 11.15 18.64
CA TRP A 29 -0.54 11.36 18.90
C TRP A 29 -1.34 10.05 18.77
N GLY A 30 -2.42 9.94 19.54
CA GLY A 30 -3.41 8.86 19.43
C GLY A 30 -2.94 7.49 19.92
N THR A 31 -3.87 6.53 19.88
CA THR A 31 -3.69 5.15 20.31
C THR A 31 -3.88 4.23 19.11
N ALA A 32 -2.88 3.39 18.87
CA ALA A 32 -2.96 2.39 17.82
C ALA A 32 -3.98 1.30 18.18
N PRO A 33 -4.65 0.68 17.20
CA PRO A 33 -5.34 -0.58 17.43
C PRO A 33 -4.37 -1.58 18.08
N GLY A 34 -4.88 -2.46 18.94
CA GLY A 34 -4.06 -3.50 19.57
C GLY A 34 -3.33 -4.34 18.49
N GLY A 35 -2.02 -4.53 18.67
CA GLY A 35 -1.15 -5.23 17.70
C GLY A 35 0.14 -4.49 17.32
N ASN A 36 0.28 -3.21 17.69
CA ASN A 36 1.37 -2.34 17.21
C ASN A 36 2.50 -2.12 18.23
N VAL A 37 2.70 -3.04 19.19
CA VAL A 37 3.82 -2.99 20.14
C VAL A 37 5.09 -3.43 19.41
N PRO A 38 6.14 -2.59 19.30
CA PRO A 38 7.40 -3.01 18.71
C PRO A 38 8.02 -4.14 19.51
N ASP A 39 8.39 -5.23 18.84
CA ASP A 39 9.25 -6.29 19.39
C ASP A 39 10.62 -5.68 19.78
N PRO A 40 11.19 -5.95 20.97
CA PRO A 40 12.53 -5.46 21.33
C PRO A 40 13.57 -5.82 20.27
N THR A 41 14.24 -4.78 19.75
CA THR A 41 15.28 -4.87 18.73
C THR A 41 16.45 -5.76 19.18
N PRO A 42 16.86 -6.80 18.43
CA PRO A 42 18.04 -7.57 18.76
C PRO A 42 19.32 -6.73 18.60
N THR A 43 20.21 -6.82 19.60
CA THR A 43 21.54 -6.17 19.65
C THR A 43 22.41 -6.57 18.45
N PRO A 44 23.13 -5.63 17.80
CA PRO A 44 23.95 -5.94 16.62
C PRO A 44 25.19 -6.79 16.99
N THR A 45 25.36 -7.92 16.30
CA THR A 45 26.58 -8.73 16.29
C THR A 45 27.53 -8.23 15.19
N PRO A 46 28.85 -8.13 15.41
CA PRO A 46 29.79 -7.58 14.41
C PRO A 46 29.85 -8.39 13.11
N THR A 47 29.89 -7.67 12.00
CA THR A 47 29.88 -8.15 10.61
C THR A 47 31.22 -8.76 10.17
N PRO A 48 31.27 -10.03 9.73
CA PRO A 48 32.41 -10.53 8.97
C PRO A 48 32.38 -10.03 7.51
N THR A 49 33.57 -9.73 6.99
CA THR A 49 33.85 -9.25 5.63
C THR A 49 33.18 -10.11 4.56
N GLY A 50 32.51 -9.46 3.61
CA GLY A 50 31.40 -10.03 2.85
C GLY A 50 31.72 -11.11 1.81
N PRO A 51 30.66 -11.73 1.26
CA PRO A 51 30.74 -12.48 0.01
C PRO A 51 29.95 -11.85 -1.15
N THR A 52 30.47 -12.12 -2.35
CA THR A 52 29.94 -12.09 -3.73
C THR A 52 28.42 -11.83 -3.93
N PRO A 53 27.99 -11.05 -4.94
CA PRO A 53 26.58 -10.76 -5.20
C PRO A 53 25.76 -12.04 -5.36
N THR A 54 24.72 -12.18 -4.54
CA THR A 54 23.77 -13.29 -4.55
C THR A 54 22.66 -12.97 -5.58
N PRO A 55 22.23 -13.92 -6.43
CA PRO A 55 21.10 -13.69 -7.34
C PRO A 55 19.83 -13.36 -6.54
N SER A 56 19.04 -12.42 -7.07
CA SER A 56 17.75 -12.00 -6.50
C SER A 56 16.82 -13.22 -6.28
N PRO A 57 16.17 -13.36 -5.11
CA PRO A 57 15.32 -14.50 -4.84
C PRO A 57 14.10 -14.49 -5.78
N THR A 58 13.85 -15.62 -6.42
CA THR A 58 12.59 -15.88 -7.14
C THR A 58 11.43 -15.79 -6.13
N PRO A 59 10.36 -15.02 -6.42
CA PRO A 59 9.24 -14.86 -5.50
C PRO A 59 8.63 -16.22 -5.15
N THR A 60 8.60 -16.54 -3.85
CA THR A 60 8.01 -17.77 -3.33
C THR A 60 6.54 -17.50 -2.98
N ASP A 61 5.70 -18.46 -3.36
CA ASP A 61 4.26 -18.62 -3.10
C ASP A 61 3.73 -17.86 -1.85
N PRO A 62 2.58 -17.16 -1.89
CA PRO A 62 2.06 -16.47 -0.72
C PRO A 62 1.77 -17.53 0.36
N GLY A 63 2.57 -17.50 1.41
CA GLY A 63 2.62 -18.57 2.42
C GLY A 63 1.28 -18.83 3.13
N PRO A 64 1.19 -19.95 3.87
CA PRO A 64 -0.02 -20.35 4.58
C PRO A 64 -0.47 -19.30 5.61
N ALA A 65 -1.75 -19.40 6.03
CA ALA A 65 -2.43 -18.46 6.92
C ALA A 65 -1.52 -17.91 8.05
N GLY A 66 -1.30 -16.60 8.03
CA GLY A 66 -0.33 -15.91 8.89
C GLY A 66 0.87 -15.30 8.15
N ALA A 67 0.95 -15.44 6.83
CA ALA A 67 1.99 -14.81 6.01
C ALA A 67 1.84 -13.28 5.95
N THR A 68 2.91 -12.56 6.27
CA THR A 68 3.05 -11.12 6.04
C THR A 68 3.54 -10.89 4.61
N LEU A 69 2.84 -10.09 3.82
CA LEU A 69 3.31 -9.64 2.50
C LEU A 69 4.11 -8.35 2.65
N PHE A 70 5.29 -8.30 2.06
CA PHE A 70 6.04 -7.08 1.82
C PHE A 70 6.34 -6.97 0.32
N ASP A 71 6.21 -5.76 -0.22
CA ASP A 71 6.50 -5.43 -1.60
C ASP A 71 7.22 -4.08 -1.63
N ASP A 72 8.33 -4.01 -2.37
CA ASP A 72 9.12 -2.78 -2.53
C ASP A 72 8.70 -1.95 -3.75
N PHE A 73 7.67 -2.43 -4.48
CA PHE A 73 7.09 -1.83 -5.67
C PHE A 73 8.08 -1.58 -6.81
N THR A 74 9.14 -2.38 -6.91
CA THR A 74 10.12 -2.31 -8.00
C THR A 74 9.55 -2.93 -9.27
N TYR A 75 8.62 -2.22 -9.89
CA TYR A 75 7.98 -2.56 -11.16
C TYR A 75 8.30 -1.53 -12.23
N THR A 76 8.22 -1.96 -13.48
CA THR A 76 8.54 -1.10 -14.63
C THR A 76 7.34 -0.32 -15.17
N SER A 77 6.12 -0.85 -15.00
CA SER A 77 4.87 -0.23 -15.47
C SER A 77 3.66 -0.92 -14.84
N HIS A 78 2.45 -0.37 -15.00
CA HIS A 78 1.19 -1.03 -14.63
C HIS A 78 0.94 -2.37 -15.33
N THR A 79 1.65 -2.66 -16.43
CA THR A 79 1.58 -3.94 -17.16
C THR A 79 2.70 -4.92 -16.79
N ASP A 80 3.52 -4.60 -15.79
CA ASP A 80 4.60 -5.48 -15.37
C ASP A 80 4.04 -6.82 -14.84
N PRO A 81 4.41 -7.96 -15.43
CA PRO A 81 3.86 -9.26 -15.03
C PRO A 81 4.20 -9.63 -13.58
N ALA A 82 5.25 -9.04 -13.00
CA ALA A 82 5.63 -9.29 -11.61
C ALA A 82 4.58 -8.78 -10.61
N ILE A 83 3.82 -7.73 -10.95
CA ILE A 83 2.69 -7.23 -10.13
C ILE A 83 1.72 -8.39 -9.84
N GLY A 84 1.35 -9.08 -10.92
CA GLY A 84 0.44 -10.22 -10.83
C GLY A 84 1.05 -11.43 -10.12
N ALA A 85 2.36 -11.64 -10.25
CA ALA A 85 3.08 -12.73 -9.59
C ALA A 85 3.21 -12.51 -8.08
N HIS A 86 3.30 -11.25 -7.64
CA HIS A 86 3.35 -10.86 -6.22
C HIS A 86 1.97 -10.71 -5.57
N GLY A 87 0.91 -11.16 -6.26
CA GLY A 87 -0.43 -11.20 -5.71
C GLY A 87 -1.21 -9.90 -5.82
N TRP A 88 -0.75 -8.92 -6.61
CA TRP A 88 -1.49 -7.69 -6.87
C TRP A 88 -2.28 -7.77 -8.18
N SER A 89 -3.26 -6.89 -8.30
CA SER A 89 -4.04 -6.64 -9.52
C SER A 89 -4.25 -5.14 -9.66
N VAL A 90 -3.85 -4.58 -10.80
CA VAL A 90 -4.22 -3.21 -11.19
C VAL A 90 -5.58 -3.25 -11.87
N ARG A 91 -6.53 -2.47 -11.35
CA ARG A 91 -7.89 -2.48 -11.88
C ARG A 91 -7.98 -1.78 -13.24
N SER A 92 -8.68 -2.42 -14.18
CA SER A 92 -8.97 -1.87 -15.51
C SER A 92 -10.42 -2.05 -15.95
N ASN A 93 -11.21 -2.87 -15.25
CA ASN A 93 -12.60 -3.11 -15.58
C ASN A 93 -13.51 -1.95 -15.14
N SER A 94 -14.52 -1.65 -15.96
CA SER A 94 -15.57 -0.69 -15.64
C SER A 94 -16.46 -1.18 -14.48
N GLY A 95 -17.24 -0.26 -13.90
CA GLY A 95 -18.10 -0.52 -12.74
C GLY A 95 -17.72 0.31 -11.52
N GLY A 96 -18.49 0.20 -10.43
CA GLY A 96 -18.40 1.10 -9.28
C GLY A 96 -17.15 0.92 -8.40
N PRO A 97 -16.96 1.72 -7.33
CA PRO A 97 -17.74 2.92 -6.96
C PRO A 97 -17.43 4.13 -7.85
N GLY A 98 -18.14 5.23 -7.63
CA GLY A 98 -17.92 6.51 -8.31
C GLY A 98 -19.09 6.94 -9.22
N VAL A 99 -18.88 8.07 -9.91
CA VAL A 99 -19.90 8.69 -10.76
C VAL A 99 -20.10 7.90 -12.07
N PRO A 100 -21.34 7.78 -12.59
CA PRO A 100 -21.60 7.16 -13.88
C PRO A 100 -20.75 7.81 -14.99
N GLY A 101 -20.08 6.99 -15.80
CA GLY A 101 -19.19 7.45 -16.88
C GLY A 101 -17.72 7.62 -16.48
N ALA A 102 -17.37 7.45 -15.20
CA ALA A 102 -15.97 7.38 -14.77
C ALA A 102 -15.24 6.17 -15.35
N ALA A 103 -13.94 6.33 -15.58
CA ALA A 103 -13.05 5.28 -16.05
C ALA A 103 -12.08 4.84 -14.96
N TRP A 104 -11.76 3.55 -14.94
CA TRP A 104 -10.60 3.02 -14.21
C TRP A 104 -9.41 3.04 -15.16
N SER A 105 -8.40 3.85 -14.82
CA SER A 105 -7.22 4.13 -15.66
C SER A 105 -5.99 3.42 -15.08
N PRO A 106 -5.75 2.14 -15.41
CA PRO A 106 -4.57 1.41 -14.93
C PRO A 106 -3.26 2.11 -15.33
N GLU A 107 -3.25 2.84 -16.45
CA GLU A 107 -2.12 3.60 -16.94
C GLU A 107 -1.61 4.68 -15.98
N ASN A 108 -2.47 5.12 -15.05
CA ASN A 108 -2.12 6.09 -14.02
C ASN A 108 -1.50 5.45 -12.76
N VAL A 109 -1.32 4.12 -12.75
CA VAL A 109 -0.50 3.43 -11.75
C VAL A 109 0.93 3.38 -12.27
N THR A 110 1.81 4.17 -11.66
CA THR A 110 3.20 4.33 -12.11
C THR A 110 4.18 4.01 -11.00
N PHE A 111 5.43 3.75 -11.36
CA PHE A 111 6.49 3.39 -10.43
C PHE A 111 7.68 4.31 -10.69
N ALA A 112 7.95 5.20 -9.76
CA ALA A 112 8.99 6.21 -9.88
C ALA A 112 10.17 5.90 -8.96
N ALA A 113 11.39 6.11 -9.45
CA ALA A 113 12.57 6.05 -8.61
C ALA A 113 12.70 7.36 -7.82
N GLU A 114 12.71 7.28 -6.49
CA GLU A 114 12.84 8.44 -5.60
C GLU A 114 13.68 8.08 -4.37
N GLY A 115 14.73 8.89 -4.11
CA GLY A 115 15.57 8.72 -2.93
C GLY A 115 16.31 7.36 -2.84
N GLY A 116 16.50 6.67 -3.98
CA GLY A 116 17.09 5.33 -4.02
C GLY A 116 16.10 4.18 -3.82
N ASN A 117 14.81 4.48 -3.68
CA ASN A 117 13.72 3.50 -3.62
C ASN A 117 12.82 3.61 -4.86
N THR A 118 11.91 2.65 -5.01
CA THR A 118 10.79 2.77 -5.94
C THR A 118 9.52 3.14 -5.17
N ILE A 119 8.75 4.09 -5.69
CA ILE A 119 7.47 4.51 -5.13
C ILE A 119 6.38 4.22 -6.15
N MET A 120 5.34 3.51 -5.70
CA MET A 120 4.11 3.37 -6.46
C MET A 120 3.27 4.64 -6.33
N ASN A 121 2.96 5.27 -7.46
CA ASN A 121 2.09 6.43 -7.57
C ASN A 121 0.73 6.01 -8.14
N LEU A 122 -0.34 6.48 -7.50
CA LEU A 122 -1.72 6.33 -7.97
C LEU A 122 -2.28 7.72 -8.27
N GLU A 123 -2.57 8.01 -9.54
CA GLU A 123 -3.15 9.30 -9.94
C GLU A 123 -4.63 9.17 -10.32
N THR A 124 -5.49 9.82 -9.53
CA THR A 124 -6.93 9.96 -9.78
C THR A 124 -7.23 11.43 -10.07
N SER A 125 -8.12 11.71 -11.03
CA SER A 125 -8.49 13.08 -11.41
C SER A 125 -9.97 13.20 -11.75
N THR A 126 -10.51 14.42 -11.64
CA THR A 126 -11.88 14.75 -12.06
C THR A 126 -12.00 16.25 -12.35
N ALA A 127 -12.84 16.60 -13.33
CA ALA A 127 -13.31 17.97 -13.57
C ALA A 127 -14.81 18.13 -13.25
N GLY A 128 -15.38 17.21 -12.45
CA GLY A 128 -16.77 17.28 -11.98
C GLY A 128 -17.80 16.50 -12.81
N SER A 129 -17.37 15.81 -13.87
CA SER A 129 -18.24 14.91 -14.66
C SER A 129 -17.71 13.48 -14.70
N GLY A 130 -18.57 12.51 -15.00
CA GLY A 130 -18.17 11.12 -15.19
C GLY A 130 -17.06 10.95 -16.24
N GLU A 131 -17.27 11.49 -17.44
CA GLU A 131 -16.29 11.42 -18.53
C GLU A 131 -14.91 11.99 -18.14
N SER A 132 -14.89 13.05 -17.33
CA SER A 132 -13.65 13.66 -16.83
C SER A 132 -13.03 12.94 -15.63
N THR A 133 -13.71 11.94 -15.07
CA THR A 133 -13.28 11.25 -13.86
C THR A 133 -12.45 10.02 -14.20
N LYS A 134 -11.18 10.01 -13.77
CA LYS A 134 -10.25 8.89 -13.85
C LYS A 134 -9.96 8.38 -12.45
N GLN A 135 -10.11 7.07 -12.24
CA GLN A 135 -9.87 6.41 -10.97
C GLN A 135 -8.74 5.38 -11.10
N THR A 136 -8.01 5.17 -10.00
CA THR A 136 -6.94 4.16 -9.90
C THR A 136 -7.16 3.27 -8.69
N GLU A 137 -7.01 1.97 -8.85
CA GLU A 137 -7.07 0.99 -7.76
C GLU A 137 -6.04 -0.11 -8.01
N VAL A 138 -5.34 -0.47 -6.94
CA VAL A 138 -4.50 -1.66 -6.85
C VAL A 138 -5.04 -2.48 -5.69
N LEU A 139 -5.38 -3.75 -5.95
CA LEU A 139 -5.94 -4.66 -4.96
C LEU A 139 -5.15 -5.96 -4.92
N THR A 140 -5.22 -6.67 -3.80
CA THR A 140 -4.71 -8.04 -3.74
C THR A 140 -5.61 -8.96 -4.56
N LYS A 141 -5.01 -9.97 -5.17
CA LYS A 141 -5.77 -11.08 -5.76
C LYS A 141 -6.41 -11.86 -4.63
N ALA A 142 -7.69 -12.20 -4.79
CA ALA A 142 -8.32 -13.18 -3.92
C ALA A 142 -7.58 -14.51 -4.02
N THR A 143 -6.83 -14.85 -2.98
CA THR A 143 -6.29 -16.20 -2.78
C THR A 143 -7.44 -17.10 -2.38
N LYS A 144 -7.76 -18.09 -3.22
CA LYS A 144 -8.70 -19.17 -2.86
C LYS A 144 -8.01 -20.20 -1.99
#